data_AF-A0A0F5AQZ2-F1
#
_entry.id   AF-A0A0F5AQZ2-F1
#
_cell.length_a   1.000
_cell.length_b   1.000
_cell.length_c   1.000
_cell.angle_alpha   90.00
_cell.angle_beta   90.00
_cell.angle_gamma   90.00
#
_symmetry.space_group_name_H-M   'P 1'
#
loop_
_entity.id
_entity.type
_entity.pdbx_description
1 polymer ?
#
loop_
_entity_poly.entity_id
_entity_poly.type
_entity_poly.pdbx_seq_one_letter_code
_entity_poly.pdbx_strand_id
1 'polypeptide(L)'
;MFDIGFWELVLIAIIGLVVLGPERLPVAIRNVSRWVGAAKRMAGSVRDELEQELKLKELQDNLHKAEQAGMKDLSPELQESVDTLRQRAADVQRPYAASPSSHHPDEGDDAPSTDKR
;
A
#
# COMPACT_ATOMS: atom_id res chain seq x y z
N MET A 1 4.37 4.67 -0.76
CA MET A 1 5.08 5.41 -1.81
C MET A 1 4.29 5.30 -3.11
N PHE A 2 3.15 5.98 -3.15
CA PHE A 2 2.39 6.22 -4.38
C PHE A 2 2.00 7.68 -4.33
N ASP A 3 3.00 8.54 -4.37
CA ASP A 3 2.85 9.99 -4.48
C ASP A 3 2.50 10.35 -5.93
N ILE A 4 1.56 9.61 -6.55
CA ILE A 4 1.06 9.89 -7.89
C ILE A 4 -0.03 10.95 -7.74
N GLY A 5 0.35 12.19 -7.99
CA GLY A 5 -0.54 13.33 -8.06
C GLY A 5 -1.39 13.33 -9.34
N PHE A 6 -2.43 14.16 -9.34
CA PHE A 6 -3.28 14.37 -10.52
C PHE A 6 -2.45 14.73 -11.77
N TRP A 7 -1.43 15.57 -11.61
CA TRP A 7 -0.55 15.98 -12.70
C TRP A 7 0.24 14.83 -13.31
N GLU A 8 0.69 13.86 -12.52
CA GLU A 8 1.42 12.69 -13.03
C GLU A 8 0.50 11.76 -13.81
N LEU A 9 -0.75 11.57 -13.36
CA LEU A 9 -1.75 10.82 -14.12
C LEU A 9 -2.01 11.44 -15.50
N VAL A 10 -2.13 12.77 -15.57
CA VAL A 10 -2.32 13.48 -16.84
C VAL A 10 -1.10 13.31 -17.75
N LEU A 11 0.12 13.42 -17.20
CA LEU A 11 1.36 13.22 -17.96
C LEU A 11 1.43 11.80 -18.54
N ILE A 12 1.16 10.78 -17.72
CA ILE A 12 1.12 9.37 -18.15
C ILE A 12 0.05 9.16 -19.22
N ALA A 13 -1.13 9.78 -19.07
CA ALA A 13 -2.18 9.70 -20.07
C ALA A 13 -1.73 10.30 -21.42
N ILE A 14 -1.09 11.47 -21.42
CA ILE A 14 -0.52 12.07 -22.65
C ILE A 14 0.52 11.15 -23.27
N ILE A 15 1.47 10.62 -22.49
CA ILE A 15 2.50 9.71 -23.00
C ILE A 15 1.84 8.47 -23.61
N GLY A 16 0.86 7.89 -22.93
CA GLY A 16 0.08 6.77 -23.43
C GLY A 16 -0.62 7.08 -24.76
N LEU A 17 -1.22 8.26 -24.89
CA LEU A 17 -1.85 8.71 -26.13
C LEU A 17 -0.85 8.90 -27.28
N VAL A 18 0.36 9.38 -27.00
CA VAL A 18 1.39 9.59 -28.03
C VAL A 18 2.01 8.26 -28.48
N VAL A 19 2.36 7.38 -27.55
CA VAL A 19 3.04 6.10 -27.84
C VAL A 19 2.09 5.11 -28.51
N LEU A 20 0.91 4.93 -27.93
CA LEU A 20 -0.05 3.93 -28.39
C LEU A 20 -1.01 4.53 -29.43
N GLY A 21 -1.29 5.83 -29.35
CA GLY A 21 -2.29 6.51 -30.17
C GLY A 21 -3.65 6.60 -29.45
N PRO A 22 -4.41 7.69 -29.67
CA PRO A 22 -5.71 7.91 -29.02
C PRO A 22 -6.76 6.86 -29.36
N GLU A 23 -6.67 6.25 -30.55
CA GLU A 23 -7.61 5.21 -30.98
C GLU A 23 -7.35 3.85 -30.33
N ARG A 24 -6.09 3.58 -29.95
CA ARG A 24 -5.63 2.25 -29.53
C ARG A 24 -5.64 2.10 -28.00
N LEU A 25 -5.43 3.19 -27.26
CA LEU A 25 -5.50 3.23 -25.80
C LEU A 25 -6.83 2.68 -25.24
N PRO A 26 -8.02 3.12 -25.70
CA PRO A 26 -9.29 2.59 -25.19
C PRO A 26 -9.47 1.11 -25.51
N VAL A 27 -8.96 0.63 -26.65
CA VAL A 27 -9.01 -0.79 -27.04
C VAL A 27 -8.11 -1.62 -26.12
N ALA A 28 -6.91 -1.15 -25.80
CA ALA A 28 -5.99 -1.83 -24.89
C ALA A 28 -6.57 -1.96 -23.48
N ILE A 29 -7.14 -0.88 -22.92
CA ILE A 29 -7.85 -0.93 -21.62
C ILE A 29 -8.97 -1.95 -21.66
N ARG A 30 -9.74 -2.01 -22.75
CA ARG A 30 -10.85 -2.96 -22.90
C ARG A 30 -10.38 -4.41 -22.94
N ASN A 31 -9.23 -4.67 -23.55
CA ASN A 31 -8.65 -6.02 -23.60
C ASN A 31 -8.13 -6.44 -22.24
N VAL A 32 -7.34 -5.58 -21.59
CA VAL A 32 -6.79 -5.84 -20.25
C VAL A 32 -7.92 -6.01 -19.23
N SER A 33 -8.92 -5.12 -19.23
CA SER A 33 -10.05 -5.21 -18.30
C SER A 33 -10.89 -6.47 -18.49
N ARG A 34 -11.06 -6.98 -19.71
CA ARG A 34 -11.72 -8.27 -19.97
C ARG A 34 -10.92 -9.43 -19.40
N TRP A 35 -9.60 -9.42 -19.56
CA TRP A 35 -8.72 -10.46 -19.02
C TRP A 35 -8.71 -10.45 -17.49
N VAL A 36 -8.52 -9.28 -16.89
CA VAL A 36 -8.59 -9.10 -15.42
C VAL A 36 -9.97 -9.49 -14.90
N GLY A 37 -11.04 -9.11 -15.60
CA GLY A 37 -12.41 -9.48 -15.24
C GLY A 37 -12.66 -10.99 -15.33
N ALA A 38 -12.14 -11.66 -16.36
CA ALA A 38 -12.22 -13.10 -16.51
C ALA A 38 -11.45 -13.83 -15.39
N ALA A 39 -10.23 -13.39 -15.10
CA ALA A 39 -9.42 -13.93 -14.00
C ALA A 39 -10.11 -13.72 -12.64
N LYS A 40 -10.68 -12.53 -12.40
CA LYS A 40 -11.43 -12.24 -11.17
C LYS A 40 -12.66 -13.11 -11.02
N ARG A 41 -13.41 -13.36 -12.11
CA ARG A 41 -14.58 -14.25 -12.11
C ARG A 41 -14.20 -15.69 -11.83
N MET A 42 -13.13 -16.19 -12.46
CA MET A 42 -12.62 -17.54 -12.23
C MET A 42 -12.12 -17.71 -10.79
N ALA A 43 -11.41 -16.71 -10.25
CA ALA A 43 -11.01 -16.72 -8.85
C ALA A 43 -12.23 -16.67 -7.90
N GLY A 44 -13.29 -15.95 -8.29
CA GLY A 44 -14.56 -15.92 -7.56
C GLY A 44 -15.25 -17.28 -7.55
N SER A 45 -15.46 -17.92 -8.71
CA SER A 45 -16.12 -19.22 -8.80
C SER A 45 -15.34 -20.32 -8.06
N VAL A 46 -14.01 -20.32 -8.16
CA VAL A 46 -13.17 -21.25 -7.39
C VAL A 46 -13.32 -21.03 -5.89
N ARG A 47 -13.36 -19.77 -5.43
CA ARG A 47 -13.63 -19.48 -4.02
C ARG A 47 -15.02 -19.95 -3.61
N ASP A 48 -16.05 -19.61 -4.38
CA ASP A 48 -17.45 -19.96 -4.08
C ASP A 48 -17.62 -21.49 -4.00
N GLU A 49 -17.03 -22.26 -4.92
CA GLU A 49 -17.03 -23.74 -4.89
C GLU A 49 -16.24 -24.30 -3.68
N LEU A 50 -15.11 -23.70 -3.31
CA LEU A 50 -14.28 -24.11 -2.17
C LEU A 50 -14.88 -23.74 -0.80
N GLU A 51 -15.65 -22.65 -0.74
CA GLU A 51 -16.42 -22.23 0.44
C GLU A 51 -17.64 -23.14 0.65
N GLN A 52 -18.22 -23.64 -0.45
CA GLN A 52 -19.42 -24.45 -0.43
C GLN A 52 -19.16 -25.95 -0.12
N GLU A 53 -17.91 -26.45 -0.27
CA GLU A 53 -17.55 -27.87 -0.07
C GLU A 53 -16.48 -28.20 1.01
N LEU A 54 -16.08 -27.27 1.89
CA LEU A 54 -15.00 -27.44 2.89
C LEU A 54 -13.59 -27.37 2.26
N LYS A 55 -12.91 -26.19 2.28
CA LYS A 55 -11.43 -26.09 2.41
C LYS A 55 -10.82 -24.67 2.41
N LEU A 56 -11.48 -23.63 2.95
CA LEU A 56 -10.79 -22.34 3.21
C LEU A 56 -9.48 -22.52 3.99
N LYS A 57 -9.44 -23.49 4.89
CA LYS A 57 -8.28 -23.76 5.76
C LYS A 57 -7.08 -24.32 5.00
N GLU A 58 -7.28 -25.13 3.96
CA GLU A 58 -6.15 -25.67 3.17
C GLU A 58 -5.58 -24.65 2.20
N LEU A 59 -6.39 -23.78 1.59
CA LEU A 59 -5.85 -22.71 0.75
C LEU A 59 -5.14 -21.65 1.59
N GLN A 60 -5.67 -21.30 2.77
CA GLN A 60 -4.96 -20.43 3.69
C GLN A 60 -3.62 -21.04 4.10
N ASP A 61 -3.55 -22.35 4.38
CA ASP A 61 -2.31 -23.02 4.76
C ASP A 61 -1.30 -23.11 3.59
N ASN A 62 -1.78 -23.32 2.36
CA ASN A 62 -0.93 -23.31 1.16
C ASN A 62 -0.44 -21.90 0.81
N LEU A 63 -1.30 -20.88 0.94
CA LEU A 63 -0.91 -19.49 0.71
C LEU A 63 0.05 -19.01 1.81
N HIS A 64 -0.18 -19.41 3.06
CA HIS A 64 0.71 -19.15 4.18
C HIS A 64 2.05 -19.88 4.02
N LYS A 65 2.06 -21.12 3.52
CA LYS A 65 3.29 -21.83 3.16
C LYS A 65 4.02 -21.23 1.98
N ALA A 66 3.32 -20.75 0.95
CA ALA A 66 3.94 -20.06 -0.18
C ALA A 66 4.53 -18.70 0.23
N GLU A 67 3.83 -17.97 1.10
CA GLU A 67 4.31 -16.74 1.70
C GLU A 67 5.53 -17.00 2.61
N GLN A 68 5.48 -18.03 3.46
CA GLN A 68 6.61 -18.46 4.28
C GLN A 68 7.79 -18.94 3.42
N ALA A 69 7.55 -19.71 2.36
CA ALA A 69 8.59 -20.19 1.46
C ALA A 69 9.25 -19.00 0.74
N GLY A 70 8.44 -18.07 0.23
CA GLY A 70 8.94 -16.80 -0.29
C GLY A 70 9.79 -16.06 0.74
N MET A 71 9.27 -15.84 1.95
CA MET A 71 9.98 -15.19 3.06
C MET A 71 11.27 -15.91 3.49
N LYS A 72 11.38 -17.22 3.27
CA LYS A 72 12.55 -18.03 3.65
C LYS A 72 13.68 -17.94 2.62
N ASP A 73 13.35 -17.63 1.37
CA ASP A 73 14.29 -17.36 0.29
C ASP A 73 14.66 -15.86 0.16
N LEU A 74 14.09 -15.00 1.02
CA LEU A 74 14.43 -13.57 1.09
C LEU A 74 15.82 -13.38 1.74
N SER A 75 16.70 -12.63 1.07
CA SER A 75 18.01 -12.18 1.61
C SER A 75 17.84 -11.48 2.97
N PRO A 76 18.85 -11.51 3.85
CA PRO A 76 18.74 -10.98 5.23
C PRO A 76 18.24 -9.52 5.30
N GLU A 77 18.58 -8.68 4.33
CA GLU A 77 18.08 -7.29 4.24
C GLU A 77 16.55 -7.19 4.06
N LEU A 78 15.96 -8.16 3.36
CA LEU A 78 14.53 -8.19 3.09
C LEU A 78 13.73 -8.72 4.29
N GLN A 79 14.32 -9.59 5.11
CA GLN A 79 13.73 -10.03 6.38
C GLN A 79 13.66 -8.87 7.39
N GLU A 80 14.74 -8.09 7.52
CA GLU A 80 14.77 -6.90 8.37
C GLU A 80 13.75 -5.85 7.89
N SER A 81 13.62 -5.68 6.57
CA SER A 81 12.60 -4.81 5.98
C SER A 81 11.17 -5.27 6.29
N VAL A 82 10.91 -6.58 6.27
CA VAL A 82 9.58 -7.13 6.62
C VAL A 82 9.28 -6.97 8.12
N ASP A 83 10.26 -7.16 9.00
CA ASP A 83 10.07 -7.00 10.45
C ASP A 83 9.85 -5.53 10.84
N THR A 84 10.59 -4.61 10.23
CA THR A 84 10.38 -3.17 10.42
C THR A 84 9.02 -2.72 9.85
N LEU A 85 8.58 -3.28 8.72
CA LEU A 85 7.23 -3.06 8.19
C LEU A 85 6.15 -3.61 9.12
N ARG A 86 6.35 -4.79 9.73
CA ARG A 86 5.43 -5.36 10.73
C ARG A 86 5.33 -4.50 11.98
N GLN A 87 6.45 -4.02 12.51
CA GLN A 87 6.45 -3.10 13.67
C GLN A 87 5.70 -1.81 13.36
N ARG A 88 5.99 -1.20 12.21
CA ARG A 88 5.31 0.03 11.78
C ARG A 88 3.82 -0.20 11.51
N ALA A 89 3.43 -1.33 10.94
CA ALA A 89 2.02 -1.68 10.73
C ALA A 89 1.28 -1.86 12.07
N ALA A 90 1.93 -2.44 13.09
CA ALA A 90 1.37 -2.58 14.43
C ALA A 90 1.17 -1.21 15.12
N ASP A 91 2.08 -0.27 14.90
CA ASP A 91 1.95 1.10 15.42
C ASP A 91 0.87 1.91 14.68
N VAL A 92 0.70 1.70 13.38
CA VAL A 92 -0.34 2.34 12.56
C VAL A 92 -1.74 1.78 12.84
N GLN A 93 -1.85 0.65 13.55
CA GLN A 93 -3.14 0.14 14.04
C GLN A 93 -3.56 0.79 15.37
N ARG A 94 -2.68 1.55 16.04
CA ARG A 94 -2.95 2.28 17.29
C ARG A 94 -3.33 3.77 17.23
N PRO A 95 -3.32 4.52 16.11
CA PRO A 95 -3.54 5.96 16.13
C PRO A 95 -5.01 6.36 16.30
N TYR A 96 -5.96 5.42 16.37
CA TYR A 96 -7.37 5.75 16.65
C TYR A 96 -7.80 5.57 18.11
N ALA A 97 -6.93 5.03 18.99
CA ALA A 97 -7.32 4.75 20.39
C ALA A 97 -6.95 5.86 21.40
N ALA A 98 -6.18 6.88 21.02
CA ALA A 98 -5.83 7.97 21.94
C ALA A 98 -5.56 9.29 21.22
N SER A 99 -6.61 10.08 20.99
CA SER A 99 -6.44 11.53 21.13
C SER A 99 -6.48 11.85 22.62
N PRO A 100 -5.54 12.65 23.13
CA PRO A 100 -5.98 13.97 23.57
C PRO A 100 -5.01 15.10 23.23
N SER A 101 -5.64 16.24 23.08
CA SER A 101 -5.19 17.63 23.17
C SER A 101 -4.00 17.96 24.08
N SER A 102 -3.31 19.04 23.66
CA SER A 102 -2.65 20.10 24.46
C SER A 102 -1.38 19.80 25.25
N HIS A 103 -0.25 20.39 24.83
CA HIS A 103 0.57 21.24 25.73
C HIS A 103 1.62 22.08 24.98
N HIS A 104 1.63 23.38 25.30
CA HIS A 104 2.76 24.31 25.11
C HIS A 104 3.93 23.89 26.01
N PRO A 105 5.17 24.29 25.69
CA PRO A 105 5.93 24.99 26.73
C PRO A 105 6.77 26.18 26.21
N ASP A 106 6.75 27.17 27.09
CA ASP A 106 7.63 28.31 27.28
C ASP A 106 9.11 27.90 27.48
N GLU A 107 9.98 28.92 27.50
CA GLU A 107 11.25 29.01 28.27
C GLU A 107 12.53 29.31 27.46
N GLY A 108 13.14 30.46 27.77
CA GLY A 108 14.41 30.93 27.22
C GLY A 108 14.76 32.33 27.71
N ASP A 109 14.90 32.45 29.02
CA ASP A 109 15.36 33.59 29.81
C ASP A 109 16.78 34.04 29.37
N ASP A 110 16.97 35.32 29.00
CA ASP A 110 18.27 35.99 28.94
C ASP A 110 18.06 37.52 28.95
N ALA A 111 18.05 38.11 30.14
CA ALA A 111 18.29 39.53 30.35
C ALA A 111 19.63 39.71 31.07
N PRO A 112 20.38 40.79 30.77
CA PRO A 112 20.51 41.79 31.84
C PRO A 112 20.46 43.24 31.35
N SER A 113 19.60 44.01 32.04
CA SER A 113 19.78 45.38 32.57
C SER A 113 20.63 46.44 31.84
N THR A 114 19.95 47.57 31.56
CA THR A 114 20.33 48.99 31.78
C THR A 114 21.50 49.59 31.00
N ASP A 115 21.28 50.67 30.25
CA ASP A 115 21.35 52.07 30.75
C ASP A 115 21.29 53.09 29.58
N LYS A 116 20.24 53.91 29.58
CA LYS A 116 20.25 55.38 29.42
C LYS A 116 21.39 56.03 28.58
N ARG A 117 21.09 56.47 27.35
CA ARG A 117 21.06 57.89 26.89
C ARG A 117 20.76 57.99 25.40
#